data_AF-A0A0N4YUF3-F1
#
_entry.id   AF-A0A0N4YUF3-F1
#
_cell.length_a   1.000
_cell.length_b   1.000
_cell.length_c   1.000
_cell.angle_alpha   90.00
_cell.angle_beta   90.00
_cell.angle_gamma   90.00
#
_symmetry.space_group_name_H-M   'P 1'
#
loop_
_entity.id
_entity.type
_entity.pdbx_description
1 polymer ?
#
loop_
_entity_poly.entity_id
_entity_poly.type
_entity_poly.pdbx_seq_one_letter_code
_entity_poly.pdbx_strand_id
1 'polypeptide(L)'
;MIIARGLRFIYVCRKTKNCRKLVKIRKEKVTNCARCAALEPVHSSDDIVALVERCQGEKIIKQKPGTQLFLDTSLMTRTSFDKLFESATHIQMCIIVKDSKWSQLVFPKLVRFAPCGPGGRSLKAVHNAKLTRLDFPVFGSEGFGKLNTLLNVELRNNFVLPPTQITSLRKACRFCVAQVYKECDDIEPRHTRNATKFVERCGGKRIWKPADPADKIELDITRLDPTLLDELFQDLVEAKICIIMRGSRAKYLRMPELRKLESCEPGRPAFLIEGNTYLKEITVSESFDWIFSEESFHVVYAPVLKKYPSFECKYCVVELNTCKFVS
;
A
#
# COMPACT_ATOMS: atom_id res chain seq x y z
N MET A 1 -57.16 15.54 -20.26
CA MET A 1 -55.75 15.70 -19.88
C MET A 1 -55.71 16.68 -18.70
N ILE A 2 -55.86 16.33 -17.41
CA ILE A 2 -55.09 15.41 -16.54
C ILE A 2 -53.58 15.66 -16.72
N ILE A 3 -52.77 16.13 -15.76
CA ILE A 3 -52.90 16.39 -14.30
C ILE A 3 -51.86 17.46 -13.88
N ALA A 4 -52.24 18.27 -12.89
CA ALA A 4 -51.44 19.29 -12.20
C ALA A 4 -50.60 18.74 -11.01
N ARG A 5 -49.72 19.61 -10.45
CA ARG A 5 -49.39 19.82 -9.00
C ARG A 5 -47.88 19.78 -8.69
N GLY A 6 -47.31 20.68 -7.89
CA GLY A 6 -47.92 21.74 -7.10
C GLY A 6 -46.90 22.69 -6.49
N LEU A 7 -46.97 23.97 -6.87
CA LEU A 7 -46.61 25.07 -6.01
C LEU A 7 -47.91 25.57 -5.37
N ARG A 8 -48.20 25.15 -4.14
CA ARG A 8 -49.27 25.77 -3.34
C ARG A 8 -48.72 27.06 -2.75
N PHE A 9 -49.09 28.20 -3.34
CA PHE A 9 -48.94 29.51 -2.72
C PHE A 9 -50.12 29.69 -1.76
N ILE A 10 -49.86 29.80 -0.46
CA ILE A 10 -50.88 30.13 0.53
C ILE A 10 -50.81 31.65 0.72
N TYR A 11 -51.81 32.37 0.22
CA TYR A 11 -52.01 33.79 0.51
C TYR A 11 -53.00 33.90 1.67
N VAL A 12 -52.51 34.28 2.86
CA VAL A 12 -53.39 34.63 3.98
C VAL A 12 -53.59 36.14 3.95
N CYS A 13 -54.77 36.58 3.53
CA CYS A 13 -55.20 37.97 3.66
C CYS A 13 -56.11 38.06 4.89
N ARG A 14 -55.60 38.59 6.01
CA ARG A 14 -56.45 39.00 7.13
C ARG A 14 -56.88 40.45 6.90
N LYS A 15 -58.19 40.68 6.86
CA LYS A 15 -58.82 42.01 6.80
C LYS A 15 -58.34 42.86 7.98
N THR A 16 -57.45 43.83 7.71
CA THR A 16 -57.41 45.20 8.28
C THR A 16 -56.23 45.96 7.68
N LYS A 17 -56.41 47.27 7.49
CA LYS A 17 -55.59 48.18 6.67
C LYS A 17 -54.13 48.27 7.13
N ASN A 18 -53.18 47.76 6.33
CA ASN A 18 -51.86 48.35 6.00
C ASN A 18 -50.89 47.29 5.43
N CYS A 19 -50.66 47.34 4.12
CA CYS A 19 -49.59 46.60 3.45
C CYS A 19 -48.24 47.32 3.61
N ARG A 20 -47.35 46.87 4.50
CA ARG A 20 -45.91 47.14 4.39
C ARG A 20 -45.06 45.99 4.97
N LYS A 21 -44.42 45.28 4.04
CA LYS A 21 -43.19 44.46 4.10
C LYS A 21 -43.40 43.06 3.51
N LEU A 22 -42.96 42.91 2.26
CA LEU A 22 -42.66 41.63 1.63
C LEU A 22 -41.43 41.03 2.32
N VAL A 23 -41.62 40.06 3.21
CA VAL A 23 -40.53 39.21 3.68
C VAL A 23 -40.45 38.00 2.76
N LYS A 24 -39.36 37.93 1.98
CA LYS A 24 -39.02 36.81 1.12
C LYS A 24 -38.52 35.66 2.00
N ILE A 25 -39.43 34.82 2.50
CA ILE A 25 -39.03 33.57 3.16
C ILE A 25 -38.62 32.58 2.07
N ARG A 26 -37.32 32.47 1.83
CA ARG A 26 -36.74 31.35 1.07
C ARG A 26 -37.02 30.10 1.91
N LYS A 27 -38.04 29.31 1.55
CA LYS A 27 -38.13 27.93 2.03
C LYS A 27 -36.93 27.21 1.47
N GLU A 28 -35.85 27.14 2.24
CA GLU A 28 -34.84 26.12 2.06
C GLU A 28 -35.58 24.78 2.14
N LYS A 29 -35.70 24.11 0.99
CA LYS A 29 -35.80 22.66 1.01
C LYS A 29 -34.54 22.21 1.73
N VAL A 30 -34.68 21.82 3.00
CA VAL A 30 -33.72 20.97 3.67
C VAL A 30 -33.73 19.67 2.89
N THR A 31 -32.89 19.63 1.85
CA THR A 31 -32.55 18.42 1.15
C THR A 31 -31.87 17.58 2.22
N ASN A 32 -32.42 16.41 2.52
CA ASN A 32 -31.86 15.49 3.50
C ASN A 32 -30.49 15.05 2.95
N CYS A 33 -29.43 15.82 3.25
CA CYS A 33 -28.08 15.50 2.85
C CYS A 33 -27.77 14.16 3.49
N ALA A 34 -27.54 13.12 2.66
CA ALA A 34 -27.22 11.79 3.17
C ALA A 34 -26.15 11.92 4.26
N ARG A 35 -26.37 11.29 5.42
CA ARG A 35 -25.64 11.54 6.67
C ARG A 35 -24.12 11.39 6.50
N CYS A 36 -23.70 10.67 5.47
CA CYS A 36 -22.31 10.33 5.15
C CYS A 36 -21.83 10.89 3.79
N ALA A 37 -22.43 11.96 3.28
CA ALA A 37 -22.05 12.57 2.00
C ALA A 37 -21.04 13.73 2.10
N ALA A 38 -20.58 14.09 3.31
CA ALA A 38 -19.58 15.15 3.54
C ALA A 38 -18.76 14.84 4.80
N LEU A 39 -17.97 13.76 4.74
CA LEU A 39 -17.15 13.30 5.85
C LEU A 39 -15.83 14.07 5.94
N GLU A 40 -15.42 14.38 7.17
CA GLU A 40 -14.10 14.93 7.47
C GLU A 40 -13.04 13.81 7.49
N PRO A 41 -11.75 14.13 7.32
CA PRO A 41 -10.67 13.18 7.47
C PRO A 41 -10.67 12.46 8.83
N VAL A 42 -10.15 11.24 8.83
CA VAL A 42 -10.08 10.35 9.99
C VAL A 42 -8.62 10.12 10.33
N HIS A 43 -8.25 10.25 11.60
CA HIS A 43 -6.84 10.17 12.03
C HIS A 43 -6.61 9.23 13.20
N SER A 44 -7.67 8.79 13.88
CA SER A 44 -7.60 7.96 15.07
C SER A 44 -8.62 6.82 15.06
N SER A 45 -8.43 5.84 15.94
CA SER A 45 -9.41 4.77 16.15
C SER A 45 -10.77 5.30 16.64
N ASP A 46 -10.79 6.40 17.39
CA ASP A 46 -12.03 7.01 17.87
C ASP A 46 -12.82 7.65 16.71
N ASP A 47 -12.12 8.32 15.78
CA ASP A 47 -12.72 8.85 14.55
C ASP A 47 -13.33 7.73 13.70
N ILE A 48 -12.67 6.57 13.64
CA ILE A 48 -13.17 5.37 12.95
C ILE A 48 -14.46 4.87 13.59
N VAL A 49 -14.51 4.77 14.92
CA VAL A 49 -15.71 4.34 15.65
C VAL A 49 -16.86 5.30 15.35
N ALA A 50 -16.63 6.60 15.46
CA ALA A 50 -17.63 7.62 15.15
C ALA A 50 -18.10 7.56 13.70
N LEU A 51 -17.19 7.30 12.74
CA LEU A 51 -17.53 7.11 11.33
C LEU A 51 -18.46 5.90 11.15
N VAL A 52 -18.13 4.76 11.76
CA VAL A 52 -18.90 3.52 11.61
C VAL A 52 -20.28 3.67 12.24
N GLU A 53 -20.39 4.24 13.45
CA GLU A 53 -21.67 4.48 14.11
C GLU A 53 -22.57 5.40 13.29
N ARG A 54 -21.98 6.44 12.68
CA ARG A 54 -22.69 7.42 11.86
C ARG A 54 -23.14 6.85 10.51
N CYS A 55 -22.34 5.97 9.91
CA CYS A 55 -22.47 5.59 8.49
C CYS A 55 -22.83 4.13 8.21
N GLN A 56 -22.88 3.26 9.22
CA GLN A 56 -23.39 1.91 9.03
C GLN A 56 -24.79 1.93 8.41
N GLY A 57 -25.01 1.09 7.39
CA GLY A 57 -26.28 1.03 6.64
C GLY A 57 -26.47 2.11 5.58
N GLU A 58 -25.62 3.13 5.50
CA GLU A 58 -25.75 4.19 4.50
C GLU A 58 -25.33 3.74 3.10
N LYS A 59 -26.08 4.19 2.08
CA LYS A 59 -25.80 3.84 0.68
C LYS A 59 -24.68 4.66 0.06
N ILE A 60 -24.46 5.87 0.56
CA ILE A 60 -23.51 6.84 0.00
C ILE A 60 -22.56 7.28 1.10
N ILE A 61 -21.27 7.01 0.91
CA ILE A 61 -20.19 7.37 1.82
C ILE A 61 -19.17 8.18 1.02
N LYS A 62 -19.09 9.48 1.30
CA LYS A 62 -18.26 10.42 0.54
C LYS A 62 -17.59 11.42 1.47
N GLN A 63 -16.34 11.73 1.14
CA GLN A 63 -15.61 12.83 1.74
C GLN A 63 -16.25 14.20 1.42
N LYS A 64 -15.94 15.18 2.26
CA LYS A 64 -16.24 16.59 2.01
C LYS A 64 -15.44 17.12 0.80
N PRO A 65 -16.01 18.02 -0.02
CA PRO A 65 -15.25 18.67 -1.09
C PRO A 65 -14.01 19.39 -0.57
N GLY A 66 -12.88 19.23 -1.25
CA GLY A 66 -11.61 19.84 -0.88
C GLY A 66 -10.81 19.09 0.19
N THR A 67 -11.34 18.00 0.75
CA THR A 67 -10.62 17.13 1.70
C THR A 67 -10.28 15.78 1.08
N GLN A 68 -9.42 15.01 1.75
CA GLN A 68 -9.10 13.63 1.40
C GLN A 68 -9.45 12.73 2.59
N LEU A 69 -10.39 11.80 2.38
CA LEU A 69 -10.74 10.80 3.38
C LEU A 69 -9.92 9.54 3.16
N PHE A 70 -8.94 9.32 4.04
CA PHE A 70 -8.19 8.06 4.11
C PHE A 70 -8.79 7.17 5.18
N LEU A 71 -8.93 5.88 4.87
CA LEU A 71 -9.36 4.85 5.80
C LEU A 71 -8.22 3.84 5.95
N ASP A 72 -7.41 4.02 6.99
CA ASP A 72 -6.42 3.03 7.38
C ASP A 72 -7.10 1.92 8.20
N THR A 73 -7.14 0.72 7.62
CA THR A 73 -7.81 -0.42 8.27
C THR A 73 -7.07 -0.97 9.47
N SER A 74 -5.80 -0.58 9.70
CA SER A 74 -5.08 -0.91 10.94
C SER A 74 -5.71 -0.29 12.19
N LEU A 75 -6.50 0.78 12.02
CA LEU A 75 -7.22 1.49 13.08
C LEU A 75 -8.63 0.93 13.33
N MET A 76 -9.03 -0.15 12.66
CA MET A 76 -10.39 -0.66 12.74
C MET A 76 -10.48 -2.19 12.83
N THR A 77 -11.58 -2.68 13.38
CA THR A 77 -11.87 -4.13 13.40
C THR A 77 -12.50 -4.59 12.08
N ARG A 78 -12.40 -5.89 11.81
CA ARG A 78 -13.08 -6.51 10.67
C ARG A 78 -14.60 -6.29 10.70
N THR A 79 -15.20 -6.42 11.88
CA THR A 79 -16.65 -6.22 12.08
C THR A 79 -17.06 -4.78 11.77
N SER A 80 -16.26 -3.80 12.19
CA SER A 80 -16.51 -2.38 11.88
C SER A 80 -16.44 -2.11 10.38
N PHE A 81 -15.48 -2.72 9.68
CA PHE A 81 -15.34 -2.61 8.23
C PHE A 81 -16.58 -3.17 7.52
N ASP A 82 -17.02 -4.36 7.92
CA ASP A 82 -18.18 -5.01 7.31
C ASP A 82 -19.45 -4.18 7.52
N LYS A 83 -19.71 -3.70 8.75
CA LYS A 83 -20.84 -2.81 9.05
C LYS A 83 -20.84 -1.53 8.23
N LEU A 84 -19.67 -0.94 8.01
CA LEU A 84 -19.53 0.30 7.24
C LEU A 84 -19.89 0.10 5.76
N PHE A 85 -19.52 -1.04 5.17
CA PHE A 85 -19.61 -1.25 3.72
C PHE A 85 -20.71 -2.22 3.26
N GLU A 86 -21.38 -2.92 4.17
CA GLU A 86 -22.44 -3.89 3.84
C GLU A 86 -23.57 -3.32 2.96
N SER A 87 -23.94 -2.05 3.19
CA SER A 87 -24.99 -1.37 2.42
C SER A 87 -24.47 -0.30 1.46
N ALA A 88 -23.16 -0.06 1.44
CA ALA A 88 -22.56 1.01 0.66
C ALA A 88 -22.60 0.68 -0.84
N THR A 89 -23.20 1.60 -1.59
CA THR A 89 -23.27 1.54 -3.07
C THR A 89 -22.31 2.53 -3.72
N HIS A 90 -22.09 3.70 -3.11
CA HIS A 90 -21.22 4.75 -3.64
C HIS A 90 -20.21 5.15 -2.57
N ILE A 91 -18.94 4.84 -2.82
CA ILE A 91 -17.82 5.13 -1.93
C ILE A 91 -16.91 6.15 -2.60
N GLN A 92 -16.55 7.21 -1.87
CA GLN A 92 -15.50 8.15 -2.24
C GLN A 92 -14.57 8.37 -1.05
N MET A 93 -13.49 7.58 -1.01
CA MET A 93 -12.40 7.62 -0.04
C MET A 93 -11.21 6.78 -0.57
N CYS A 94 -10.08 6.79 0.15
CA CYS A 94 -8.95 5.92 -0.10
C CYS A 94 -8.83 4.89 1.02
N ILE A 95 -9.14 3.63 0.74
CA ILE A 95 -9.03 2.54 1.72
C ILE A 95 -7.64 1.91 1.64
N ILE A 96 -6.96 1.81 2.78
CA ILE A 96 -5.62 1.21 2.89
C ILE A 96 -5.74 -0.07 3.72
N VAL A 97 -5.41 -1.20 3.09
CA VAL A 97 -5.33 -2.53 3.72
C VAL A 97 -3.91 -3.03 3.56
N LYS A 98 -3.11 -2.80 4.59
CA LYS A 98 -1.68 -3.16 4.61
C LYS A 98 -1.40 -4.10 5.76
N ASP A 99 -0.56 -5.11 5.52
CA ASP A 99 -0.05 -6.02 6.57
C ASP A 99 -1.20 -6.68 7.37
N SER A 100 -2.37 -6.86 6.74
CA SER A 100 -3.58 -7.26 7.42
C SER A 100 -3.70 -8.78 7.55
N LYS A 101 -4.26 -9.21 8.68
CA LYS A 101 -4.60 -10.62 8.95
C LYS A 101 -5.96 -11.02 8.39
N TRP A 102 -6.68 -10.11 7.74
CA TRP A 102 -8.02 -10.37 7.21
C TRP A 102 -7.98 -11.31 6.02
N SER A 103 -8.91 -12.27 5.99
CA SER A 103 -9.01 -13.25 4.90
C SER A 103 -9.85 -12.77 3.72
N GLN A 104 -10.72 -11.79 3.95
CA GLN A 104 -11.67 -11.33 2.95
C GLN A 104 -11.82 -9.81 2.98
N LEU A 105 -12.09 -9.23 1.82
CA LEU A 105 -12.53 -7.85 1.62
C LEU A 105 -13.76 -7.91 0.71
N VAL A 106 -14.94 -7.60 1.22
CA VAL A 106 -16.22 -7.80 0.53
C VAL A 106 -16.99 -6.49 0.50
N PHE A 107 -17.42 -6.08 -0.70
CA PHE A 107 -18.19 -4.86 -0.91
C PHE A 107 -19.53 -5.19 -1.60
N PRO A 108 -20.47 -5.84 -0.92
CA PRO A 108 -21.52 -6.65 -1.55
C PRO A 108 -22.51 -5.87 -2.44
N LYS A 109 -22.69 -4.56 -2.20
CA LYS A 109 -23.63 -3.70 -2.94
C LYS A 109 -22.96 -2.55 -3.69
N LEU A 110 -21.63 -2.55 -3.76
CA LEU A 110 -20.87 -1.49 -4.38
C LEU A 110 -21.23 -1.32 -5.87
N VAL A 111 -21.44 -0.06 -6.24
CA VAL A 111 -21.77 0.39 -7.60
C VAL A 111 -20.66 1.31 -8.10
N ARG A 112 -20.17 2.21 -7.24
CA ARG A 112 -19.12 3.16 -7.60
C ARG A 112 -18.09 3.28 -6.48
N PHE A 113 -16.83 3.15 -6.85
CA PHE A 113 -15.71 3.37 -5.95
C PHE A 113 -14.74 4.40 -6.54
N ALA A 114 -14.81 5.61 -5.99
CA ALA A 114 -13.94 6.71 -6.36
C ALA A 114 -12.82 6.89 -5.32
N PRO A 115 -11.60 7.24 -5.74
CA PRO A 115 -10.54 7.60 -4.82
C PRO A 115 -10.84 8.91 -4.09
N CYS A 116 -10.14 9.14 -2.99
CA CYS A 116 -10.19 10.38 -2.20
C CYS A 116 -9.58 11.60 -2.90
N GLY A 117 -8.91 11.43 -4.04
CA GLY A 117 -8.35 12.56 -4.79
C GLY A 117 -7.63 12.13 -6.07
N PRO A 118 -7.19 13.10 -6.90
CA PRO A 118 -6.40 12.83 -8.09
C PRO A 118 -5.14 12.00 -7.75
N GLY A 119 -4.86 10.97 -8.53
CA GLY A 119 -3.73 10.05 -8.29
C GLY A 119 -3.90 9.07 -7.12
N GLY A 120 -4.91 9.26 -6.26
CA GLY A 120 -5.18 8.37 -5.13
C GLY A 120 -5.67 6.99 -5.56
N ARG A 121 -5.34 5.98 -4.75
CA ARG A 121 -5.87 4.62 -4.88
C ARG A 121 -7.19 4.50 -4.12
N SER A 122 -8.25 4.06 -4.78
CA SER A 122 -9.56 3.86 -4.11
C SER A 122 -9.46 2.73 -3.08
N LEU A 123 -8.80 1.64 -3.45
CA LEU A 123 -8.37 0.56 -2.56
C LEU A 123 -6.89 0.27 -2.80
N LYS A 124 -6.08 0.32 -1.74
CA LYS A 124 -4.70 -0.14 -1.71
C LYS A 124 -4.61 -1.33 -0.77
N ALA A 125 -4.61 -2.54 -1.32
CA ALA A 125 -4.43 -3.78 -0.57
C ALA A 125 -3.03 -4.35 -0.85
N VAL A 126 -2.09 -4.11 0.06
CA VAL A 126 -0.68 -4.43 -0.11
C VAL A 126 -0.18 -5.31 1.03
N HIS A 127 0.57 -6.36 0.70
CA HIS A 127 1.24 -7.20 1.68
C HIS A 127 0.29 -7.89 2.68
N ASN A 128 -0.81 -8.47 2.18
CA ASN A 128 -1.78 -9.20 3.02
C ASN A 128 -1.58 -10.71 2.87
N ALA A 129 -1.00 -11.33 3.89
CA ALA A 129 -0.60 -12.74 3.86
C ALA A 129 -1.79 -13.73 3.83
N LYS A 130 -2.97 -13.31 4.32
CA LYS A 130 -4.15 -14.20 4.49
C LYS A 130 -5.31 -13.87 3.54
N LEU A 131 -5.20 -12.82 2.73
CA LEU A 131 -6.30 -12.36 1.88
C LEU A 131 -6.58 -13.37 0.75
N THR A 132 -7.60 -14.19 0.91
CA THR A 132 -8.03 -15.20 -0.07
C THR A 132 -9.21 -14.73 -0.92
N ARG A 133 -9.91 -13.66 -0.50
CA ARG A 133 -11.12 -13.19 -1.17
C ARG A 133 -11.18 -11.67 -1.24
N LEU A 134 -11.30 -11.15 -2.46
CA LEU A 134 -11.59 -9.75 -2.75
C LEU A 134 -12.81 -9.71 -3.67
N ASP A 135 -13.95 -9.37 -3.08
CA ASP A 135 -15.24 -9.44 -3.75
C ASP A 135 -15.79 -8.05 -4.04
N PHE A 136 -15.89 -7.77 -5.33
CA PHE A 136 -16.68 -6.68 -5.87
C PHE A 136 -17.91 -7.25 -6.59
N PRO A 137 -19.04 -6.53 -6.61
CA PRO A 137 -20.19 -6.87 -7.44
C PRO A 137 -19.78 -7.01 -8.90
N VAL A 138 -20.45 -7.94 -9.60
CA VAL A 138 -20.05 -8.39 -10.93
C VAL A 138 -19.94 -7.22 -11.91
N PHE A 139 -18.82 -7.14 -12.63
CA PHE A 139 -18.64 -6.16 -13.71
C PHE A 139 -19.64 -6.46 -14.84
N GLY A 140 -20.44 -5.46 -15.24
CA GLY A 140 -21.58 -5.61 -16.16
C GLY A 140 -22.95 -5.67 -15.46
N SER A 141 -22.99 -5.74 -14.12
CA SER A 141 -24.22 -5.49 -13.35
C SER A 141 -24.66 -4.03 -13.45
N GLU A 142 -25.88 -3.69 -13.04
CA GLU A 142 -26.39 -2.30 -13.00
C GLU A 142 -25.44 -1.31 -12.31
N GLY A 143 -24.55 -1.81 -11.44
CA GLY A 143 -23.56 -1.02 -10.72
C GLY A 143 -22.27 -0.72 -11.49
N PHE A 144 -21.66 -1.73 -12.12
CA PHE A 144 -20.33 -1.61 -12.72
C PHE A 144 -20.40 -1.77 -14.23
N GLY A 145 -19.91 -0.78 -14.98
CA GLY A 145 -19.93 -0.81 -16.44
C GLY A 145 -19.05 0.27 -17.06
N LYS A 146 -19.23 0.57 -18.35
CA LYS A 146 -18.47 1.61 -19.07
C LYS A 146 -18.51 2.98 -18.38
N LEU A 147 -19.63 3.31 -17.72
CA LEU A 147 -19.84 4.61 -17.06
C LEU A 147 -19.41 4.62 -15.58
N ASN A 148 -19.27 3.43 -14.96
CA ASN A 148 -18.94 3.26 -13.54
C ASN A 148 -17.85 2.19 -13.40
N THR A 149 -16.68 2.46 -13.96
CA THR A 149 -15.54 1.54 -13.87
C THR A 149 -14.91 1.63 -12.48
N LEU A 150 -14.40 0.51 -11.97
CA LEU A 150 -13.51 0.54 -10.80
C LEU A 150 -12.23 1.30 -11.19
N LEU A 151 -11.79 2.26 -10.37
CA LEU A 151 -10.65 3.12 -10.67
C LEU A 151 -9.55 2.96 -9.63
N ASN A 152 -8.30 2.95 -10.08
CA ASN A 152 -7.12 3.10 -9.22
C ASN A 152 -7.04 2.10 -8.05
N VAL A 153 -7.38 0.82 -8.24
CA VAL A 153 -7.08 -0.20 -7.22
C VAL A 153 -5.64 -0.68 -7.34
N GLU A 154 -4.99 -0.87 -6.20
CA GLU A 154 -3.65 -1.40 -6.08
C GLU A 154 -3.68 -2.69 -5.26
N LEU A 155 -3.35 -3.81 -5.91
CA LEU A 155 -3.12 -5.11 -5.30
C LEU A 155 -1.66 -5.49 -5.55
N ARG A 156 -0.85 -5.50 -4.50
CA ARG A 156 0.55 -5.96 -4.54
C ARG A 156 0.79 -6.89 -3.37
N ASN A 157 1.60 -7.93 -3.56
CA ASN A 157 2.05 -8.78 -2.47
C ASN A 157 0.91 -9.40 -1.62
N ASN A 158 -0.21 -9.77 -2.24
CA ASN A 158 -1.28 -10.54 -1.57
C ASN A 158 -1.04 -12.03 -1.83
N PHE A 159 -0.49 -12.74 -0.84
CA PHE A 159 0.24 -14.00 -1.06
C PHE A 159 -0.66 -15.16 -1.48
N VAL A 160 -1.90 -15.15 -1.01
CA VAL A 160 -2.86 -16.24 -1.21
C VAL A 160 -4.11 -15.79 -1.98
N LEU A 161 -4.09 -14.58 -2.55
CA LEU A 161 -5.22 -14.07 -3.33
C LEU A 161 -5.26 -14.80 -4.69
N PRO A 162 -6.37 -15.49 -5.03
CA PRO A 162 -6.43 -16.29 -6.24
C PRO A 162 -6.15 -15.48 -7.51
N PRO A 163 -5.29 -16.00 -8.42
CA PRO A 163 -4.98 -15.31 -9.68
C PRO A 163 -6.21 -15.01 -10.54
N THR A 164 -7.27 -15.82 -10.43
CA THR A 164 -8.54 -15.63 -11.13
C THR A 164 -9.23 -14.33 -10.73
N GLN A 165 -9.26 -14.00 -9.43
CA GLN A 165 -9.84 -12.74 -8.93
C GLN A 165 -9.04 -11.53 -9.42
N ILE A 166 -7.71 -11.62 -9.36
CA ILE A 166 -6.79 -10.57 -9.82
C ILE A 166 -6.96 -10.34 -11.33
N THR A 167 -7.05 -11.42 -12.11
CA THR A 167 -7.22 -11.36 -13.57
C THR A 167 -8.58 -10.76 -13.95
N SER A 168 -9.65 -11.16 -13.25
CA SER A 168 -10.99 -10.57 -13.42
C SER A 168 -10.99 -9.07 -13.10
N LEU A 169 -10.30 -8.67 -12.01
CA LEU A 169 -10.16 -7.27 -11.63
C LEU A 169 -9.43 -6.46 -12.70
N ARG A 170 -8.34 -6.99 -13.27
CA ARG A 170 -7.56 -6.32 -14.34
C ARG A 170 -8.41 -6.02 -15.58
N LYS A 171 -9.32 -6.92 -15.94
CA LYS A 171 -10.23 -6.73 -17.10
C LYS A 171 -11.27 -5.63 -16.83
N ALA A 172 -11.68 -5.49 -15.57
CA ALA A 172 -12.77 -4.62 -15.14
C ALA A 172 -12.32 -3.25 -14.61
N CYS A 173 -11.04 -3.07 -14.28
CA CYS A 173 -10.53 -1.88 -13.62
C CYS A 173 -9.66 -1.01 -14.52
N ARG A 174 -9.87 0.31 -14.45
CA ARG A 174 -9.04 1.31 -15.14
C ARG A 174 -7.96 1.86 -14.21
N PHE A 175 -6.73 1.99 -14.74
CA PHE A 175 -5.56 2.51 -14.01
C PHE A 175 -5.19 1.71 -12.75
N CYS A 176 -5.56 0.42 -12.72
CA CYS A 176 -5.24 -0.50 -11.65
C CYS A 176 -3.81 -1.04 -11.74
N VAL A 177 -3.19 -1.27 -10.59
CA VAL A 177 -1.99 -2.09 -10.44
C VAL A 177 -2.42 -3.36 -9.72
N ALA A 178 -2.53 -4.47 -10.44
CA ALA A 178 -3.02 -5.72 -9.87
C ALA A 178 -2.03 -6.84 -10.20
N GLN A 179 -1.18 -7.14 -9.21
CA GLN A 179 -0.09 -8.10 -9.32
C GLN A 179 -0.50 -9.44 -8.70
N VAL A 180 -0.42 -10.50 -9.51
CA VAL A 180 -0.46 -11.87 -8.99
C VAL A 180 0.81 -12.10 -8.20
N TYR A 181 0.70 -12.65 -6.98
CA TYR A 181 1.88 -13.00 -6.21
C TYR A 181 2.64 -14.12 -6.92
N LYS A 182 3.89 -13.84 -7.24
CA LYS A 182 4.92 -14.78 -7.67
C LYS A 182 6.19 -14.36 -6.92
N GLU A 183 7.01 -15.33 -6.53
CA GLU A 183 8.36 -15.04 -6.05
C GLU A 183 9.20 -14.36 -7.15
N CYS A 184 10.32 -13.76 -6.76
CA CYS A 184 11.27 -13.17 -7.69
C CYS A 184 12.37 -14.20 -8.02
N ASP A 185 11.96 -15.37 -8.47
CA ASP A 185 12.81 -16.55 -8.74
C ASP A 185 13.17 -16.73 -10.23
N ASP A 186 13.06 -15.65 -10.99
CA ASP A 186 13.20 -15.61 -12.45
C ASP A 186 13.89 -14.30 -12.84
N ILE A 187 15.05 -14.03 -12.21
CA ILE A 187 15.83 -12.81 -12.40
C ILE A 187 16.89 -13.03 -13.47
N GLU A 188 16.76 -12.31 -14.59
CA GLU A 188 17.86 -12.14 -15.55
C GLU A 188 18.72 -10.89 -15.24
N PRO A 189 20.00 -10.84 -15.67
CA PRO A 189 20.91 -9.70 -15.42
C PRO A 189 20.38 -8.34 -15.89
N ARG A 190 19.56 -8.29 -16.93
CA ARG A 190 18.96 -7.02 -17.40
C ARG A 190 18.02 -6.37 -16.38
N HIS A 191 17.44 -7.14 -15.45
CA HIS A 191 16.48 -6.64 -14.48
C HIS A 191 17.12 -5.82 -13.36
N THR A 192 18.42 -6.00 -13.10
CA THR A 192 19.12 -5.30 -12.00
C THR A 192 19.79 -3.99 -12.43
N ARG A 193 19.75 -3.65 -13.72
CA ARG A 193 20.32 -2.40 -14.28
C ARG A 193 19.71 -1.14 -13.69
N ASN A 194 18.50 -1.23 -13.13
CA ASN A 194 17.82 -0.12 -12.47
C ASN A 194 17.20 -0.63 -11.16
N ALA A 195 17.77 -0.20 -10.04
CA ALA A 195 17.35 -0.66 -8.72
C ALA A 195 15.91 -0.29 -8.39
N THR A 196 15.41 0.87 -8.80
CA THR A 196 14.00 1.24 -8.58
C THR A 196 13.05 0.31 -9.32
N LYS A 197 13.35 -0.04 -10.57
CA LYS A 197 12.57 -1.06 -11.30
C LYS A 197 12.68 -2.45 -10.69
N PHE A 198 13.85 -2.76 -10.12
CA PHE A 198 14.02 -4.01 -9.38
C PHE A 198 13.12 -4.05 -8.13
N VAL A 199 12.98 -2.94 -7.38
CA VAL A 199 12.06 -2.82 -6.24
C VAL A 199 10.61 -3.01 -6.70
N GLU A 200 10.20 -2.41 -7.82
CA GLU A 200 8.85 -2.60 -8.37
C GLU A 200 8.55 -4.09 -8.66
N ARG A 201 9.56 -4.83 -9.14
CA ARG A 201 9.46 -6.25 -9.49
C ARG A 201 9.50 -7.17 -8.27
N CYS A 202 10.46 -6.94 -7.36
CA CYS A 202 10.89 -7.89 -6.34
C CYS A 202 10.68 -7.41 -4.89
N GLY A 203 10.22 -6.16 -4.70
CA GLY A 203 9.82 -5.64 -3.40
C GLY A 203 8.65 -6.43 -2.80
N GLY A 204 8.78 -6.75 -1.51
CA GLY A 204 7.89 -7.63 -0.75
C GLY A 204 7.76 -9.06 -1.30
N LYS A 205 8.79 -9.55 -1.99
CA LYS A 205 8.95 -10.97 -2.34
C LYS A 205 9.89 -11.63 -1.34
N ARG A 206 9.67 -12.92 -1.10
CA ARG A 206 10.40 -13.68 -0.08
C ARG A 206 11.63 -14.37 -0.65
N ILE A 207 11.60 -14.71 -1.93
CA ILE A 207 12.68 -15.46 -2.59
C ILE A 207 13.16 -14.71 -3.82
N TRP A 208 14.47 -14.47 -3.88
CA TRP A 208 15.17 -13.90 -5.04
C TRP A 208 16.16 -14.89 -5.63
N LYS A 209 15.94 -15.34 -6.86
CA LYS A 209 16.84 -16.28 -7.54
C LYS A 209 17.00 -15.92 -9.01
N PRO A 210 18.18 -16.20 -9.60
CA PRO A 210 18.36 -16.04 -11.02
C PRO A 210 17.47 -17.00 -11.82
N ALA A 211 17.12 -16.61 -13.03
CA ALA A 211 16.40 -17.48 -13.97
C ALA A 211 17.27 -18.69 -14.37
N ASP A 212 18.56 -18.44 -14.64
CA ASP A 212 19.58 -19.46 -14.83
C ASP A 212 20.51 -19.53 -13.60
N PRO A 213 20.72 -20.69 -12.95
CA PRO A 213 21.66 -20.81 -11.84
C PRO A 213 23.09 -20.32 -12.12
N ALA A 214 23.51 -20.25 -13.38
CA ALA A 214 24.80 -19.72 -13.82
C ALA A 214 24.81 -18.18 -14.00
N ASP A 215 23.64 -17.53 -14.03
CA ASP A 215 23.55 -16.08 -14.16
C ASP A 215 24.05 -15.38 -12.90
N LYS A 216 24.93 -14.40 -13.11
CA LYS A 216 25.44 -13.52 -12.07
C LYS A 216 24.54 -12.31 -11.93
N ILE A 217 23.74 -12.29 -10.87
CA ILE A 217 22.81 -11.20 -10.59
C ILE A 217 23.47 -10.24 -9.62
N GLU A 218 23.68 -9.01 -10.09
CA GLU A 218 24.30 -7.93 -9.31
C GLU A 218 23.36 -6.73 -9.27
N LEU A 219 23.08 -6.22 -8.07
CA LEU A 219 22.18 -5.09 -7.83
C LEU A 219 22.89 -3.97 -7.05
N ASP A 220 23.00 -2.79 -7.66
CA ASP A 220 23.49 -1.59 -6.98
C ASP A 220 22.33 -0.82 -6.32
N ILE A 221 22.27 -0.85 -4.99
CA ILE A 221 21.23 -0.18 -4.19
C ILE A 221 21.67 1.18 -3.66
N THR A 222 22.86 1.67 -4.03
CA THR A 222 23.49 2.89 -3.48
C THR A 222 22.55 4.10 -3.46
N ARG A 223 21.74 4.25 -4.51
CA ARG A 223 20.86 5.41 -4.74
C ARG A 223 19.42 5.21 -4.28
N LEU A 224 19.07 4.04 -3.71
CA LEU A 224 17.74 3.81 -3.19
C LEU A 224 17.50 4.66 -1.93
N ASP A 225 16.32 5.26 -1.85
CA ASP A 225 15.88 5.94 -0.64
C ASP A 225 15.45 4.91 0.44
N PRO A 226 15.30 5.34 1.71
CA PRO A 226 14.94 4.43 2.80
C PRO A 226 13.62 3.69 2.60
N THR A 227 12.63 4.32 1.96
CA THR A 227 11.31 3.69 1.74
C THR A 227 11.42 2.56 0.72
N LEU A 228 12.19 2.76 -0.35
CA LEU A 228 12.45 1.71 -1.34
C LEU A 228 13.33 0.58 -0.79
N LEU A 229 14.30 0.90 0.07
CA LEU A 229 15.11 -0.13 0.77
C LEU A 229 14.24 -0.99 1.68
N ASP A 230 13.36 -0.37 2.48
CA ASP A 230 12.44 -1.11 3.34
C ASP A 230 11.50 -1.98 2.51
N GLU A 231 10.88 -1.44 1.45
CA GLU A 231 10.00 -2.22 0.54
C GLU A 231 10.74 -3.40 -0.11
N LEU A 232 12.01 -3.21 -0.43
CA LEU A 232 12.83 -4.22 -1.06
C LEU A 232 13.13 -5.38 -0.09
N PHE A 233 13.57 -5.10 1.13
CA PHE A 233 14.14 -6.10 2.03
C PHE A 233 13.22 -6.61 3.15
N GLN A 234 12.08 -5.94 3.43
CA GLN A 234 11.24 -6.24 4.60
C GLN A 234 10.80 -7.71 4.71
N ASP A 235 10.53 -8.38 3.59
CA ASP A 235 9.97 -9.73 3.54
C ASP A 235 10.94 -10.76 2.97
N LEU A 236 12.15 -10.35 2.61
CA LEU A 236 13.14 -11.20 1.96
C LEU A 236 13.59 -12.28 2.93
N VAL A 237 13.47 -13.55 2.53
CA VAL A 237 13.86 -14.73 3.32
C VAL A 237 15.10 -15.41 2.74
N GLU A 238 15.15 -15.54 1.42
CA GLU A 238 16.23 -16.22 0.70
C GLU A 238 16.61 -15.45 -0.56
N ALA A 239 17.91 -15.27 -0.80
CA ALA A 239 18.40 -14.63 -2.01
C ALA A 239 19.69 -15.27 -2.53
N LYS A 240 19.83 -15.35 -3.86
CA LYS A 240 21.10 -15.59 -4.57
C LYS A 240 21.43 -14.40 -5.44
N ILE A 241 22.28 -13.50 -4.95
CA ILE A 241 22.55 -12.19 -5.56
C ILE A 241 23.79 -11.54 -4.94
N CYS A 242 24.47 -10.68 -5.70
CA CYS A 242 25.45 -9.73 -5.17
C CYS A 242 24.82 -8.34 -5.09
N ILE A 243 24.88 -7.70 -3.93
CA ILE A 243 24.30 -6.39 -3.66
C ILE A 243 25.41 -5.41 -3.31
N ILE A 244 25.43 -4.28 -4.00
CA ILE A 244 26.42 -3.22 -3.82
C ILE A 244 25.75 -2.01 -3.20
N MET A 245 26.38 -1.47 -2.15
CA MET A 245 25.96 -0.23 -1.49
C MET A 245 27.20 0.59 -1.16
N ARG A 246 27.51 1.62 -1.95
CA ARG A 246 28.72 2.44 -1.78
C ARG A 246 28.42 3.90 -1.54
N GLY A 247 28.90 4.49 -0.44
CA GLY A 247 28.70 5.92 -0.19
C GLY A 247 27.23 6.36 -0.12
N SER A 248 26.33 5.44 0.23
CA SER A 248 24.91 5.70 0.37
C SER A 248 24.61 6.57 1.60
N ARG A 249 23.49 7.30 1.52
CA ARG A 249 22.96 8.11 2.62
C ARG A 249 21.97 7.35 3.51
N ALA A 250 21.71 6.08 3.21
CA ALA A 250 20.81 5.28 4.03
C ALA A 250 21.38 5.10 5.44
N LYS A 251 20.50 5.27 6.43
CA LYS A 251 20.86 5.13 7.85
C LYS A 251 20.65 3.71 8.37
N TYR A 252 19.77 2.96 7.72
CA TYR A 252 19.30 1.66 8.16
C TYR A 252 19.26 0.72 6.95
N LEU A 253 19.83 -0.47 7.10
CA LEU A 253 19.67 -1.58 6.16
C LEU A 253 19.06 -2.75 6.95
N ARG A 254 17.76 -2.97 6.78
CA ARG A 254 16.99 -3.91 7.62
C ARG A 254 16.44 -5.04 6.76
N MET A 255 16.83 -6.27 7.11
CA MET A 255 16.41 -7.50 6.45
C MET A 255 15.87 -8.48 7.50
N PRO A 256 14.78 -8.13 8.20
CA PRO A 256 14.37 -8.81 9.43
C PRO A 256 14.02 -10.29 9.24
N GLU A 257 13.59 -10.68 8.03
CA GLU A 257 13.21 -12.05 7.71
C GLU A 257 14.28 -12.85 6.95
N LEU A 258 15.43 -12.23 6.63
CA LEU A 258 16.46 -12.86 5.80
C LEU A 258 17.13 -13.99 6.59
N ARG A 259 17.07 -15.20 6.04
CA ARG A 259 17.63 -16.43 6.66
C ARG A 259 18.76 -17.04 5.86
N LYS A 260 18.71 -16.91 4.53
CA LYS A 260 19.71 -17.49 3.62
C LYS A 260 20.11 -16.46 2.58
N LEU A 261 21.42 -16.30 2.40
CA LEU A 261 21.97 -15.41 1.40
C LEU A 261 23.16 -16.09 0.72
N GLU A 262 23.02 -16.36 -0.57
CA GLU A 262 24.08 -16.87 -1.43
C GLU A 262 24.64 -15.71 -2.27
N SER A 263 25.96 -15.67 -2.39
CA SER A 263 26.59 -14.75 -3.34
C SER A 263 26.26 -15.14 -4.78
N CYS A 264 26.29 -14.16 -5.68
CA CYS A 264 26.10 -14.41 -7.11
C CYS A 264 27.25 -15.21 -7.74
N GLU A 265 28.44 -15.24 -7.13
CA GLU A 265 29.60 -16.01 -7.58
C GLU A 265 30.58 -16.31 -6.42
N PRO A 266 31.39 -17.38 -6.51
CA PRO A 266 32.41 -17.69 -5.50
C PRO A 266 33.49 -16.62 -5.38
N GLY A 267 34.02 -16.41 -4.17
CA GLY A 267 35.08 -15.42 -3.91
C GLY A 267 34.61 -13.96 -3.96
N ARG A 268 33.29 -13.76 -3.94
CA ARG A 268 32.66 -12.44 -3.90
C ARG A 268 31.66 -12.37 -2.76
N PRO A 269 31.60 -11.25 -2.00
CA PRO A 269 30.59 -11.09 -0.98
C PRO A 269 29.20 -10.85 -1.56
N ALA A 270 28.20 -11.46 -0.96
CA ALA A 270 26.80 -11.24 -1.32
C ALA A 270 26.35 -9.80 -1.00
N PHE A 271 26.85 -9.18 0.07
CA PHE A 271 26.74 -7.74 0.33
C PHE A 271 28.11 -7.08 0.35
N LEU A 272 28.30 -6.09 -0.52
CA LEU A 272 29.43 -5.17 -0.46
C LEU A 272 28.96 -3.79 -0.01
N ILE A 273 29.34 -3.42 1.20
CA ILE A 273 28.94 -2.18 1.89
C ILE A 273 30.20 -1.37 2.15
N GLU A 274 30.41 -0.30 1.37
CA GLU A 274 31.69 0.44 1.39
C GLU A 274 31.45 1.95 1.52
N GLY A 275 32.13 2.60 2.46
CA GLY A 275 32.12 4.06 2.59
C GLY A 275 30.77 4.67 2.97
N ASN A 276 29.89 3.91 3.62
CA ASN A 276 28.57 4.36 4.02
C ASN A 276 28.63 5.10 5.37
N THR A 277 29.08 6.35 5.35
CA THR A 277 29.34 7.15 6.57
C THR A 277 28.10 7.54 7.38
N TYR A 278 26.89 7.30 6.86
CA TYR A 278 25.62 7.57 7.55
C TYR A 278 24.94 6.30 8.08
N LEU A 279 25.46 5.12 7.73
CA LEU A 279 24.85 3.84 8.08
C LEU A 279 25.03 3.57 9.56
N LYS A 280 23.93 3.52 10.30
CA LYS A 280 23.90 3.35 11.76
C LYS A 280 23.62 1.93 12.19
N GLU A 281 22.86 1.21 11.35
CA GLU A 281 22.33 -0.10 11.70
C GLU A 281 22.19 -1.01 10.47
N ILE A 282 22.69 -2.23 10.62
CA ILE A 282 22.40 -3.38 9.76
C ILE A 282 21.68 -4.41 10.62
N THR A 283 20.55 -4.94 10.16
CA THR A 283 19.88 -6.05 10.83
C THR A 283 19.50 -7.15 9.85
N VAL A 284 19.67 -8.39 10.31
CA VAL A 284 19.19 -9.62 9.66
C VAL A 284 18.34 -10.42 10.65
N SER A 285 17.69 -11.49 10.21
CA SER A 285 16.96 -12.40 11.10
C SER A 285 17.89 -13.00 12.16
N GLU A 286 17.38 -13.23 13.37
CA GLU A 286 18.07 -14.01 14.40
C GLU A 286 18.33 -15.46 13.97
N SER A 287 17.55 -15.94 12.98
CA SER A 287 17.69 -17.27 12.38
C SER A 287 18.51 -17.28 11.09
N PHE A 288 19.32 -16.25 10.85
CA PHE A 288 20.21 -16.20 9.68
C PHE A 288 21.29 -17.28 9.76
N ASP A 289 21.42 -18.05 8.69
CA ASP A 289 22.40 -19.12 8.55
C ASP A 289 23.73 -18.56 8.04
N TRP A 290 24.62 -18.20 8.97
CA TRP A 290 25.94 -17.64 8.67
C TRP A 290 26.89 -18.59 7.96
N ILE A 291 26.65 -19.89 8.05
CA ILE A 291 27.52 -20.93 7.49
C ILE A 291 27.09 -21.28 6.06
N PHE A 292 25.86 -20.91 5.66
CA PHE A 292 25.33 -21.15 4.33
C PHE A 292 26.18 -20.54 3.20
N SER A 293 26.76 -19.37 3.42
CA SER A 293 27.66 -18.69 2.47
C SER A 293 28.95 -18.29 3.16
N GLU A 294 30.08 -18.66 2.55
CA GLU A 294 31.39 -18.33 3.09
C GLU A 294 31.65 -16.80 3.10
N GLU A 295 31.00 -16.03 2.22
CA GLU A 295 31.18 -14.58 2.03
C GLU A 295 29.82 -13.86 1.95
N SER A 296 29.13 -13.74 3.09
CA SER A 296 27.83 -13.08 3.13
C SER A 296 27.94 -11.55 3.13
N PHE A 297 28.85 -10.98 3.93
CA PHE A 297 28.96 -9.53 4.11
C PHE A 297 30.40 -9.05 4.12
N HIS A 298 30.65 -7.98 3.39
CA HIS A 298 31.89 -7.22 3.42
C HIS A 298 31.54 -5.75 3.69
N VAL A 299 31.84 -5.29 4.90
CA VAL A 299 31.53 -3.95 5.40
C VAL A 299 32.82 -3.18 5.69
N VAL A 300 33.12 -2.18 4.88
CA VAL A 300 34.31 -1.33 5.05
C VAL A 300 33.92 0.12 5.10
N TYR A 301 34.58 0.87 5.98
CA TYR A 301 34.44 2.30 6.14
C TYR A 301 32.98 2.74 6.40
N ALA A 302 32.42 2.23 7.51
CA ALA A 302 31.11 2.60 8.04
C ALA A 302 31.25 3.13 9.50
N PRO A 303 31.87 4.30 9.72
CA PRO A 303 32.35 4.75 11.03
C PRO A 303 31.26 4.99 12.08
N VAL A 304 30.01 5.18 11.67
CA VAL A 304 28.87 5.42 12.58
C VAL A 304 27.97 4.20 12.77
N LEU A 305 28.35 3.05 12.21
CA LEU A 305 27.63 1.79 12.34
C LEU A 305 27.80 1.25 13.76
N LYS A 306 26.70 1.23 14.53
CA LYS A 306 26.71 0.85 15.95
C LYS A 306 25.97 -0.45 16.23
N LYS A 307 25.01 -0.80 15.38
CA LYS A 307 24.22 -2.02 15.52
C LYS A 307 24.35 -2.84 14.25
N TYR A 308 24.95 -4.01 14.35
CA TYR A 308 25.17 -4.90 13.22
C TYR A 308 25.22 -6.35 13.74
N PRO A 309 24.93 -7.34 12.88
CA PRO A 309 25.01 -8.74 13.29
C PRO A 309 26.43 -9.18 13.62
N SER A 310 26.61 -10.38 14.19
CA SER A 310 27.93 -10.91 14.54
C SER A 310 28.85 -11.18 13.36
N PHE A 311 28.29 -11.31 12.13
CA PHE A 311 29.04 -11.60 10.90
C PHE A 311 29.89 -12.88 10.98
N GLU A 312 29.30 -13.98 11.45
CA GLU A 312 29.97 -15.26 11.73
C GLU A 312 30.37 -16.08 10.49
N CYS A 313 30.36 -15.50 9.28
CA CYS A 313 30.75 -16.22 8.07
C CYS A 313 32.27 -16.25 7.87
N LYS A 314 32.78 -17.31 7.22
CA LYS A 314 34.22 -17.64 7.10
C LYS A 314 35.10 -16.49 6.60
N TYR A 315 34.59 -15.73 5.63
CA TYR A 315 35.30 -14.64 4.96
C TYR A 315 34.52 -13.32 5.06
N CYS A 316 33.66 -13.18 6.07
CA CYS A 316 33.02 -11.90 6.39
C CYS A 316 34.08 -10.88 6.82
N VAL A 317 33.95 -9.63 6.38
CA VAL A 317 34.88 -8.54 6.72
C VAL A 317 34.11 -7.36 7.32
N VAL A 318 34.63 -6.83 8.43
CA VAL A 318 34.07 -5.65 9.11
C VAL A 318 35.19 -4.72 9.55
N GLU A 319 35.39 -3.65 8.79
CA GLU A 319 36.40 -2.61 9.05
C GLU A 319 35.73 -1.25 9.10
N LEU A 320 35.25 -0.83 10.28
CA LEU A 320 34.40 0.37 10.40
C LEU A 320 35.16 1.68 10.17
N ASN A 321 36.46 1.70 10.45
CA ASN A 321 37.32 2.88 10.34
C ASN A 321 38.54 2.56 9.49
N THR A 322 38.98 3.53 8.69
CA THR A 322 40.30 3.48 8.07
C THR A 322 41.34 3.89 9.12
N CYS A 323 42.16 2.95 9.59
CA CYS A 323 43.39 3.33 10.28
C CYS A 323 44.27 4.09 9.28
N LYS A 324 44.44 5.40 9.49
CA LYS A 324 45.50 6.15 8.80
C LYS A 324 46.83 5.56 9.27
N PHE A 325 47.54 4.85 8.41
CA PHE A 325 48.98 4.70 8.59
C PHE A 325 49.57 6.10 8.47
N VAL A 326 49.99 6.66 9.60
CA VAL A 326 50.84 7.85 9.62
C VAL A 326 52.22 7.36 9.16
N SER A 327 52.56 7.66 7.91
CA SER A 327 53.90 7.47 7.34
C SER A 327 54.88 8.48 7.92
#